data_AF-A0A522F3Y4-F1
#
_entry.id   AF-A0A522F3Y4-F1
#
_cell.length_a   1.000
_cell.length_b   1.000
_cell.length_c   1.000
_cell.angle_alpha   90.00
_cell.angle_beta   90.00
_cell.angle_gamma   90.00
#
_symmetry.space_group_name_H-M   'P 1'
#
loop_
_entity.id
_entity.type
_entity.pdbx_description
1 polymer ?
#
loop_
_entity_poly.entity_id
_entity_poly.type
_entity_poly.pdbx_seq_one_letter_code
_entity_poly.pdbx_strand_id
1 'polypeptide(L)'
;MSERERIVQVNIEEEMKSAYIDYSMSVIVSRALPDVRDGLKPVHRRVLFGMSELGVLSNKPYKKSARIVGEVLGKFHPHGDSSVYEAMVRMAQEWSL
;
A
#
# COMPACT_ATOMS: atom_id res chain seq x y z
N MET A 1 10.43 -46.03 -2.72
CA MET A 1 9.84 -45.46 -3.95
C MET A 1 9.92 -43.95 -3.80
N SER A 2 10.91 -43.32 -4.43
CA SER A 2 11.19 -41.90 -4.19
C SER A 2 10.05 -41.05 -4.73
N GLU A 3 9.54 -40.17 -3.87
CA GLU A 3 8.72 -39.03 -4.22
C GLU A 3 9.51 -38.20 -5.24
N ARG A 4 9.31 -38.46 -6.53
CA ARG A 4 9.66 -37.48 -7.55
C ARG A 4 8.74 -36.30 -7.30
N GLU A 5 9.34 -35.23 -6.78
CA GLU A 5 8.74 -33.90 -6.68
C GLU A 5 7.85 -33.64 -7.90
N ARG A 6 6.63 -33.15 -7.67
CA ARG A 6 5.70 -32.81 -8.76
C ARG A 6 6.25 -31.59 -9.50
N ILE A 7 7.16 -31.82 -10.44
CA ILE A 7 7.67 -30.79 -11.34
C ILE A 7 6.58 -30.49 -12.36
N VAL A 8 5.97 -29.32 -12.25
CA VAL A 8 5.06 -28.79 -13.25
C VAL A 8 5.89 -28.02 -14.27
N GLN A 9 5.87 -28.47 -15.53
CA GLN A 9 6.49 -27.71 -16.60
C GLN A 9 5.60 -26.52 -16.96
N VAL A 10 6.21 -25.33 -17.07
CA VAL A 10 5.53 -24.09 -17.40
C VAL A 10 6.18 -23.49 -18.65
N ASN A 11 5.36 -23.04 -19.60
CA ASN A 11 5.87 -22.34 -20.78
C ASN A 11 6.32 -20.93 -20.37
N ILE A 12 7.56 -20.57 -20.69
CA ILE A 12 8.15 -19.28 -20.30
C ILE A 12 7.42 -18.08 -20.92
N GLU A 13 6.93 -18.19 -22.15
CA GLU A 13 6.22 -17.09 -22.83
C GLU A 13 4.87 -16.83 -22.16
N GLU A 14 4.14 -17.90 -21.83
CA GLU A 14 2.84 -17.80 -21.14
C GLU A 14 3.00 -17.28 -19.72
N GLU A 15 4.01 -17.76 -18.98
CA GLU A 15 4.30 -17.31 -17.61
C GLU A 15 4.69 -15.83 -17.58
N MET A 16 5.61 -15.42 -18.47
CA MET A 16 6.06 -14.03 -18.54
C MET A 16 4.91 -13.08 -18.86
N LYS A 17 4.03 -13.45 -19.80
CA LYS A 17 2.85 -12.65 -20.14
C LYS A 17 1.90 -12.54 -18.96
N SER A 18 1.64 -13.64 -18.26
CA SER A 18 0.70 -13.70 -17.13
C SER A 18 1.23 -12.88 -15.94
N ALA A 19 2.46 -13.15 -15.51
CA ALA A 19 3.10 -12.43 -14.41
C ALA A 19 3.21 -10.91 -14.68
N TYR A 20 3.52 -10.54 -15.93
CA TYR A 20 3.58 -9.13 -16.32
C TYR A 20 2.21 -8.45 -16.21
N ILE A 21 1.14 -9.09 -16.71
CA ILE A 21 -0.22 -8.54 -16.66
C ILE A 21 -0.69 -8.43 -15.20
N ASP A 22 -0.47 -9.46 -14.38
CA ASP A 22 -0.90 -9.48 -12.98
C ASP A 22 -0.24 -8.35 -12.17
N TYR A 23 1.08 -8.19 -12.31
CA TYR A 23 1.79 -7.11 -11.64
C TYR A 23 1.37 -5.73 -12.17
N SER A 24 1.27 -5.58 -13.50
CA SER A 24 0.87 -4.31 -14.11
C SER A 24 -0.53 -3.88 -13.66
N MET A 25 -1.48 -4.80 -13.62
CA MET A 25 -2.85 -4.53 -13.17
C MET A 25 -2.89 -4.16 -11.69
N SER A 26 -2.13 -4.87 -10.85
CA SER A 26 -1.98 -4.54 -9.42
C SER A 26 -1.44 -3.12 -9.22
N VAL A 27 -0.44 -2.71 -10.00
CA VAL A 27 0.12 -1.35 -9.96
C VAL A 27 -0.91 -0.31 -10.40
N ILE A 28 -1.60 -0.52 -11.52
CA ILE A 28 -2.56 0.44 -12.08
C ILE A 28 -3.71 0.68 -11.09
N VAL A 29 -4.34 -0.39 -10.62
CA VAL A 29 -5.58 -0.32 -9.84
C VAL A 29 -5.31 -0.03 -8.36
N SER A 30 -4.28 -0.64 -7.77
CA SER A 30 -4.10 -0.69 -6.33
C SER A 30 -2.86 0.05 -5.81
N ARG A 31 -2.19 0.85 -6.66
CA ARG A 31 -0.99 1.59 -6.24
C ARG A 31 -0.87 2.97 -6.88
N ALA A 32 -0.84 3.04 -8.21
CA ALA A 32 -0.35 4.20 -8.93
C ALA A 32 -1.41 5.28 -9.13
N LEU A 33 -2.64 4.89 -9.50
CA LEU A 33 -3.71 5.82 -9.83
C LEU A 33 -4.66 6.05 -8.64
N PRO A 34 -5.16 7.28 -8.47
CA PRO A 34 -6.20 7.56 -7.48
C PRO A 34 -7.57 7.07 -7.95
N ASP A 35 -8.47 6.84 -7.01
CA ASP A 35 -9.89 6.62 -7.32
C ASP A 35 -10.57 7.96 -7.62
N VAL A 36 -11.46 8.00 -8.62
CA VAL A 36 -12.14 9.22 -9.06
C VAL A 36 -13.09 9.79 -8.00
N ARG A 37 -13.60 8.94 -7.09
CA ARG A 37 -14.62 9.34 -6.12
C ARG A 37 -14.05 10.19 -4.97
N ASP A 38 -12.81 9.92 -4.59
CA ASP A 38 -12.14 10.59 -3.46
C ASP A 38 -10.79 11.23 -3.83
N GLY A 39 -10.27 10.97 -5.03
CA GLY A 39 -8.96 11.46 -5.47
C GLY A 39 -7.78 10.81 -4.75
N LEU A 40 -8.00 9.75 -3.96
CA LEU A 40 -6.97 9.16 -3.10
C LEU A 40 -6.39 7.88 -3.69
N LYS A 41 -5.06 7.76 -3.59
CA LYS A 41 -4.36 6.47 -3.75
C LYS A 41 -4.58 5.60 -2.51
N PRO A 42 -4.45 4.26 -2.62
CA PRO A 42 -4.66 3.36 -1.47
C PRO A 42 -3.82 3.68 -0.24
N VAL A 43 -2.57 4.14 -0.39
CA VAL A 43 -1.72 4.53 0.75
C VAL A 43 -2.29 5.73 1.51
N HIS A 44 -2.77 6.78 0.81
CA HIS A 44 -3.35 7.97 1.44
C HIS A 44 -4.59 7.59 2.25
N ARG A 45 -5.49 6.82 1.64
CA ARG A 45 -6.74 6.37 2.28
C ARG A 45 -6.47 5.58 3.56
N ARG A 46 -5.51 4.66 3.52
CA ARG A 46 -5.11 3.83 4.69
C ARG A 46 -4.47 4.68 5.79
N VAL A 47 -3.66 5.67 5.46
CA VAL A 47 -3.08 6.61 6.43
C VAL A 47 -4.17 7.40 7.13
N LEU A 48 -5.06 8.05 6.38
CA LEU A 48 -6.16 8.86 6.94
C LEU A 48 -7.12 8.00 7.78
N PHE A 49 -7.45 6.80 7.31
CA PHE A 49 -8.28 5.86 8.06
C PHE A 49 -7.59 5.39 9.35
N GLY A 50 -6.30 5.02 9.30
CA GLY A 50 -5.54 4.65 10.49
C GLY A 50 -5.41 5.80 11.51
N MET A 51 -5.28 7.04 11.05
CA MET A 51 -5.31 8.22 11.91
C MET A 51 -6.68 8.42 12.58
N SER A 52 -7.77 8.21 11.85
CA SER A 52 -9.14 8.25 12.38
C SER A 52 -9.36 7.18 13.46
N GLU A 53 -8.98 5.92 13.19
CA GLU A 53 -9.08 4.81 14.15
C GLU A 53 -8.22 5.03 15.40
N LEU A 54 -7.06 5.67 15.25
CA LEU A 54 -6.23 6.09 16.39
C LEU A 54 -6.78 7.30 17.13
N GLY A 55 -7.84 7.96 16.65
CA GLY A 55 -8.38 9.19 17.23
C GLY A 55 -7.42 10.38 17.12
N VAL A 56 -6.61 10.44 16.06
CA VAL A 56 -5.77 11.60 15.72
C VAL A 56 -6.64 12.61 14.96
N LEU A 57 -7.45 13.35 15.73
CA LEU A 57 -8.32 14.39 15.23
C LEU A 57 -7.71 15.78 15.48
N SER A 58 -8.16 16.78 14.74
CA SER A 58 -7.64 18.16 14.81
C SER A 58 -7.76 18.80 16.20
N ASN A 59 -8.70 18.34 17.03
CA ASN A 59 -8.92 18.84 18.39
C ASN A 59 -8.18 18.02 19.47
N LYS A 60 -7.28 17.10 19.09
CA LYS A 60 -6.50 16.26 20.01
C LYS A 60 -5.01 16.57 19.92
N PRO A 61 -4.22 16.32 20.98
CA PRO A 61 -2.77 16.47 20.93
C PRO A 61 -2.12 15.56 19.87
N TYR A 62 -1.00 16.03 19.31
CA TYR A 62 -0.22 15.27 18.33
C TYR A 62 0.27 13.93 18.88
N LYS A 63 0.31 12.92 17.99
CA LYS A 63 0.95 11.62 18.24
C LYS A 63 2.21 11.48 17.40
N LYS A 64 3.12 10.63 17.86
CA LYS A 64 4.39 10.38 17.18
C LYS A 64 4.12 9.70 15.83
N SER A 65 4.76 10.15 14.76
CA SER A 65 4.60 9.61 13.41
C SER A 65 4.84 8.09 13.35
N ALA A 66 5.86 7.59 14.05
CA ALA A 66 6.14 6.15 14.13
C ALA A 66 4.96 5.32 14.66
N ARG A 67 4.14 5.89 15.55
CA ARG A 67 2.92 5.21 16.05
C ARG A 67 1.84 5.12 14.97
N ILE A 68 1.67 6.18 14.18
CA ILE A 68 0.69 6.20 13.07
C ILE A 68 1.13 5.22 11.99
N VAL A 69 2.41 5.23 11.61
CA VAL A 69 2.99 4.30 10.63
C VAL A 69 2.84 2.86 11.09
N GLY A 70 3.18 2.55 12.35
CA GLY A 70 3.06 1.20 12.90
C GLY A 70 1.62 0.67 12.89
N GLU A 71 0.63 1.52 13.21
CA GLU A 71 -0.78 1.15 13.13
C GLU A 71 -1.22 0.83 11.70
N VAL A 72 -0.86 1.70 10.75
CA VAL A 72 -1.23 1.54 9.33
C VAL A 72 -0.60 0.27 8.76
N LEU A 73 0.66 -0.01 9.08
CA LEU A 73 1.34 -1.23 8.66
C LEU A 73 0.70 -2.49 9.24
N GLY A 74 0.44 -2.48 10.56
CA GLY A 74 -0.07 -3.65 11.28
C GLY A 74 -1.47 -4.07 10.84
N LYS A 75 -2.29 -3.13 10.35
CA LYS A 75 -3.71 -3.39 10.05
C LYS A 75 -4.09 -3.25 8.58
N PHE A 76 -3.47 -2.34 7.84
CA PHE A 76 -4.03 -1.88 6.56
C PHE A 76 -3.06 -1.89 5.38
N HIS A 77 -1.75 -1.81 5.60
CA HIS A 77 -0.77 -1.58 4.53
C HIS A 77 0.44 -2.53 4.64
N PRO A 78 0.42 -3.70 3.97
CA PRO A 78 1.47 -4.72 4.09
C PRO A 78 2.69 -4.42 3.21
N HIS A 79 3.23 -3.20 3.29
CA HIS A 79 4.40 -2.76 2.54
C HIS A 79 5.39 -2.02 3.47
N GLY A 80 6.45 -1.42 2.92
CA GLY A 80 7.49 -0.77 3.72
C GLY A 80 6.97 0.43 4.53
N ASP A 81 7.51 0.62 5.73
CA ASP A 81 7.26 1.76 6.62
C ASP A 81 7.59 3.10 5.97
N SER A 82 8.69 3.14 5.21
CA SER A 82 9.12 4.32 4.46
C SER A 82 8.02 4.85 3.54
N SER A 83 7.35 3.98 2.79
CA SER A 83 6.29 4.36 1.84
C SER A 83 5.10 5.03 2.52
N VAL A 84 4.73 4.56 3.71
CA VAL A 84 3.64 5.11 4.52
C VAL A 84 4.06 6.45 5.11
N TYR A 85 5.27 6.53 5.67
CA TYR A 85 5.79 7.76 6.25
C TYR A 85 5.96 8.86 5.20
N GLU A 86 6.55 8.57 4.05
CA GLU A 86 6.73 9.52 2.96
C GLU A 86 5.40 10.02 2.40
N ALA A 87 4.41 9.13 2.25
CA ALA A 87 3.06 9.53 1.84
C ALA A 87 2.44 10.50 2.85
N MET A 88 2.56 10.22 4.15
CA MET A 88 2.08 11.09 5.22
C MET A 88 2.80 12.44 5.23
N VAL A 89 4.13 12.46 5.07
CA VAL A 89 4.93 13.68 5.01
C VAL A 89 4.54 14.54 3.80
N ARG A 90 4.35 13.94 2.62
CA ARG A 90 3.93 14.68 1.42
C ARG A 90 2.56 15.31 1.57
N MET A 91 1.59 14.62 2.19
CA MET A 91 0.27 15.18 2.46
C MET A 91 0.28 16.34 3.46
N ALA A 92 1.34 16.50 4.26
CA ALA A 92 1.46 17.56 5.26
C ALA A 92 2.23 18.80 4.75
N GLN A 93 2.78 18.76 3.54
CA GLN A 93 3.58 19.85 2.97
C GLN A 93 2.66 20.82 2.21
N GLU A 94 2.58 22.08 2.65
CA GLU A 94 1.68 23.09 2.07
C GLU A 94 1.97 23.42 0.59
N TRP A 95 3.20 23.14 0.13
CA TRP A 95 3.66 23.39 -1.25
C TRP A 95 3.64 22.14 -2.15
N SER A 96 3.14 21.01 -1.63
CA SER A 96 3.20 19.70 -2.29
C SER A 96 1.81 19.11 -2.28
N LEU A 97 1.27 18.84 -3.48
CA LEU A 97 -0.13 18.52 -3.83
C LEU A 97 -0.95 19.75 -4.21
#